data_AF-A0A438DT57-F1
#
_entry.id   AF-A0A438DT57-F1
#
_cell.length_a   1.000
_cell.length_b   1.000
_cell.length_c   1.000
_cell.angle_alpha   90.00
_cell.angle_beta   90.00
_cell.angle_gamma   90.00
#
_symmetry.space_group_name_H-M   'P 1'
#
loop_
_entity.id
_entity.type
_entity.pdbx_description
1 polymer ?
#
loop_
_entity_poly.entity_id
_entity_poly.type
_entity_poly.pdbx_seq_one_letter_code
_entity_poly.pdbx_strand_id
1 'polypeptide(L)'
;MSIHSHVSTLFLLPLVLLQSGSIAITGHAFSIEEATVHDFHMAFEQNKLTSRQLVEFYLGKIHKLNPILRGVIEVNPDALLQADKADRERKAKLPGVAAGAARHSYSA
;
A
#
# COMPACT_ATOMS: atom_id res chain seq x y z
N MET A 1 -0.32 30.54 68.23
CA MET A 1 -0.72 31.34 67.06
C MET A 1 0.52 31.57 66.21
N SER A 2 0.86 30.60 65.35
CA SER A 2 2.03 30.70 64.46
C SER A 2 1.58 30.27 63.08
N ILE A 3 1.46 31.28 62.24
CA ILE A 3 1.08 31.23 60.84
C ILE A 3 2.37 30.89 60.05
N HIS A 4 2.21 30.30 58.85
CA HIS A 4 3.19 30.15 57.74
C HIS A 4 3.92 28.79 57.61
N SER A 5 3.33 27.86 56.86
CA SER A 5 4.07 26.80 56.15
C SER A 5 3.36 26.38 54.86
N HIS A 6 3.33 27.26 53.86
CA HIS A 6 2.93 26.90 52.49
C HIS A 6 3.80 27.52 51.39
N VAL A 7 4.95 28.11 51.73
CA VAL A 7 5.85 28.74 50.73
C VAL A 7 6.79 27.71 50.06
N SER A 8 6.64 26.41 50.34
CA SER A 8 7.56 25.36 49.89
C SER A 8 7.02 24.43 48.79
N THR A 9 6.02 24.85 48.02
CA THR A 9 5.54 24.09 46.84
C THR A 9 5.73 24.82 45.52
N LEU A 10 6.41 25.98 45.51
CA LEU A 10 6.55 26.82 44.31
C LEU A 10 7.94 26.74 43.65
N PHE A 11 8.71 25.69 43.94
CA PHE A 11 9.97 25.43 43.27
C PHE A 11 10.11 23.94 42.96
N LEU A 12 10.48 23.65 41.70
CA LEU A 12 10.72 22.33 41.08
C LEU A 12 9.51 21.65 40.44
N LEU A 13 9.09 22.17 39.27
CA LEU A 13 8.76 21.33 38.12
C LEU A 13 8.76 22.13 36.79
N PRO A 14 9.86 22.80 36.37
CA PRO A 14 10.14 22.85 34.94
C PRO A 14 10.77 21.51 34.53
N LEU A 15 10.60 21.09 33.28
CA LEU A 15 11.32 19.97 32.64
C LEU A 15 10.71 18.56 32.79
N VAL A 16 9.42 18.38 32.48
CA VAL A 16 9.01 17.13 31.83
C VAL A 16 9.20 17.32 30.33
N LEU A 17 10.28 16.66 29.89
CA LEU A 17 10.84 16.54 28.56
C LEU A 17 9.89 16.85 27.39
N LEU A 18 10.41 17.67 26.49
CA LEU A 18 10.27 17.52 25.04
C LEU A 18 10.53 16.05 24.68
N GLN A 19 9.50 15.21 24.72
CA GLN A 19 9.56 13.90 24.10
C GLN A 19 9.40 14.14 22.60
N SER A 20 10.53 14.34 21.93
CA SER A 20 10.65 14.16 20.50
C SER A 20 10.22 12.73 20.18
N GLY A 21 8.94 12.55 19.90
CA GLY A 21 8.42 11.31 19.34
C GLY A 21 9.08 11.10 17.99
N SER A 22 10.15 10.31 17.98
CA SER A 22 10.61 9.70 16.74
C SER A 22 9.51 8.73 16.32
N ILE A 23 8.67 9.15 15.38
CA ILE A 23 7.75 8.24 14.69
C ILE A 23 8.67 7.31 13.90
N ALA A 24 8.96 6.15 14.47
CA ALA A 24 9.53 5.06 13.71
C ALA A 24 8.46 4.68 12.67
N ILE A 25 8.66 5.10 11.42
CA ILE A 25 7.91 4.56 10.30
C ILE A 25 8.40 3.11 10.17
N THR A 26 7.80 2.22 10.94
CA THR A 26 7.88 0.79 10.65
C THR A 26 7.24 0.65 9.27
N GLY A 27 8.04 0.29 8.27
CA GLY A 27 7.52 -0.02 6.95
C GLY A 27 6.50 -1.14 7.10
N HIS A 28 5.22 -0.81 7.03
CA HIS A 28 4.17 -1.82 7.06
C HIS A 28 4.30 -2.63 5.77
N ALA A 29 4.24 -3.96 5.89
CA ALA A 29 4.15 -4.81 4.71
C ALA A 29 2.94 -4.37 3.88
N PHE A 30 3.11 -4.25 2.56
CA PHE A 30 2.04 -3.81 1.67
C PHE A 30 0.80 -4.72 1.82
N SER A 31 -0.36 -4.11 2.08
CA SER A 31 -1.65 -4.78 2.22
C SER A 31 -2.65 -4.19 1.23
N ILE A 32 -3.41 -5.03 0.54
CA ILE A 32 -4.38 -4.59 -0.47
C ILE A 32 -5.61 -3.90 0.15
N GLU A 33 -6.04 -4.31 1.35
CA GLU A 33 -7.35 -3.91 1.91
C GLU A 33 -7.50 -2.40 2.14
N GLU A 34 -6.42 -1.71 2.51
CA GLU A 34 -6.41 -0.28 2.83
C GLU A 34 -5.39 0.49 1.98
N ALA A 35 -4.91 -0.13 0.88
CA ALA A 35 -3.98 0.52 -0.03
C ALA A 35 -4.69 1.59 -0.87
N THR A 36 -4.05 2.76 -0.99
CA THR A 36 -4.52 3.81 -1.90
C THR A 36 -4.19 3.44 -3.35
N VAL A 37 -4.81 4.15 -4.31
CA VAL A 37 -4.46 4.03 -5.73
C VAL A 37 -2.97 4.35 -5.97
N HIS A 38 -2.41 5.30 -5.23
CA HIS A 38 -0.98 5.61 -5.31
C HIS A 38 -0.12 4.42 -4.84
N ASP A 39 -0.51 3.76 -3.75
CA ASP A 39 0.19 2.57 -3.25
C ASP A 39 0.12 1.42 -4.26
N PHE A 40 -1.00 1.23 -4.95
CA PHE A 40 -1.10 0.24 -6.03
C PHE A 40 -0.16 0.56 -7.18
N HIS A 41 -0.09 1.81 -7.65
CA HIS A 41 0.86 2.20 -8.69
C HIS A 41 2.30 1.91 -8.27
N MET A 42 2.67 2.26 -7.03
CA MET A 42 4.00 1.96 -6.50
C MET A 42 4.27 0.47 -6.38
N ALA A 43 3.29 -0.32 -5.93
CA ALA A 43 3.43 -1.78 -5.83
C ALA A 43 3.59 -2.43 -7.22
N PHE A 44 2.89 -1.93 -8.24
CA PHE A 44 3.03 -2.39 -9.61
C PHE A 44 4.42 -2.06 -10.19
N GLU A 45 4.91 -0.84 -10.00
CA GLU A 45 6.24 -0.41 -10.47
C GLU A 45 7.36 -1.19 -9.79
N GLN A 46 7.19 -1.50 -8.50
CA GLN A 46 8.14 -2.29 -7.71
C GLN A 46 8.01 -3.81 -7.95
N ASN A 47 7.11 -4.25 -8.86
CA ASN A 47 6.78 -5.66 -9.11
C ASN A 47 6.37 -6.43 -7.84
N LYS A 48 5.84 -5.74 -6.83
CA LYS A 48 5.30 -6.33 -5.59
C LYS A 48 3.87 -6.82 -5.74
N LEU A 49 3.17 -6.30 -6.74
CA LEU A 49 1.79 -6.64 -7.06
C LEU A 49 1.63 -6.67 -8.59
N THR A 50 0.69 -7.48 -9.07
CA THR A 50 0.22 -7.49 -10.46
C THR A 50 -1.26 -7.16 -10.51
N SER A 51 -1.74 -6.64 -11.64
CA SER A 51 -3.17 -6.43 -11.85
C SER A 51 -3.93 -7.75 -11.71
N ARG A 52 -3.37 -8.86 -12.19
CA ARG A 52 -3.93 -10.21 -12.01
C ARG A 52 -4.17 -10.54 -10.54
N GLN A 53 -3.15 -10.37 -9.69
CA GLN A 53 -3.25 -10.63 -8.24
C GLN A 53 -4.27 -9.70 -7.56
N LEU A 54 -4.31 -8.42 -7.94
CA LEU A 54 -5.27 -7.47 -7.39
C LEU A 54 -6.71 -7.88 -7.71
N VAL A 55 -6.98 -8.28 -8.96
CA VAL A 55 -8.31 -8.73 -9.37
C VAL A 55 -8.68 -10.04 -8.69
N GLU A 56 -7.79 -11.03 -8.62
CA GLU A 56 -8.03 -12.28 -7.89
C GLU A 56 -8.37 -12.03 -6.41
N PHE A 57 -7.66 -11.11 -5.76
CA PHE A 57 -7.93 -10.73 -4.38
C PHE A 57 -9.38 -10.24 -4.20
N TYR A 58 -9.83 -9.28 -5.04
CA TYR A 58 -11.19 -8.76 -4.93
C TYR A 58 -12.26 -9.74 -5.39
N LEU A 59 -11.99 -10.60 -6.37
CA LEU A 59 -12.90 -11.69 -6.72
C LEU A 59 -13.10 -12.65 -5.53
N GLY A 60 -12.04 -12.96 -4.79
CA GLY A 60 -12.13 -13.73 -3.54
C GLY A 60 -12.98 -13.03 -2.47
N LYS A 61 -12.81 -11.71 -2.30
CA LYS A 61 -13.64 -10.90 -1.39
C LYS A 61 -15.11 -10.90 -1.81
N ILE A 62 -15.39 -10.69 -3.09
CA ILE A 62 -16.76 -10.70 -3.64
C ILE A 62 -17.38 -12.07 -3.40
N HIS A 63 -16.68 -13.16 -3.73
CA HIS A 63 -17.17 -14.52 -3.51
C HIS A 63 -17.57 -14.76 -2.04
N LYS A 64 -16.74 -14.30 -1.09
CA LYS A 64 -16.99 -14.49 0.34
C LYS A 64 -18.10 -13.59 0.90
N LEU A 65 -18.18 -12.33 0.45
CA LEU A 65 -19.00 -11.30 1.12
C LEU A 65 -20.32 -11.02 0.39
N ASN A 66 -20.37 -11.20 -0.93
CA ASN A 66 -21.55 -10.86 -1.72
C ASN A 66 -22.82 -11.67 -1.39
N PRO A 67 -22.76 -12.94 -0.90
CA PRO A 67 -23.97 -13.63 -0.43
C PRO A 67 -24.70 -12.89 0.71
N ILE A 68 -23.97 -12.10 1.49
CA ILE A 68 -24.48 -11.32 2.62
C ILE A 68 -24.79 -9.89 2.17
N LEU A 69 -23.80 -9.22 1.56
CA LEU A 69 -23.88 -7.79 1.23
C LEU A 69 -24.71 -7.51 -0.03
N ARG A 70 -24.76 -8.46 -0.97
CA ARG A 70 -25.48 -8.35 -2.24
C ARG A 70 -25.15 -7.06 -3.02
N GLY A 71 -23.89 -6.62 -2.95
CA GLY A 71 -23.39 -5.39 -3.59
C GLY A 71 -22.92 -5.57 -5.04
N VAL A 72 -22.77 -6.81 -5.52
CA VAL A 72 -22.37 -7.14 -6.89
C VAL A 72 -23.47 -7.97 -7.54
N ILE A 73 -24.00 -7.49 -8.67
CA ILE A 73 -25.05 -8.19 -9.44
C ILE A 73 -24.41 -9.27 -10.31
N GLU A 74 -23.38 -8.91 -11.06
CA GLU A 74 -22.65 -9.79 -11.97
C GLU A 74 -21.16 -9.43 -11.98
N VAL A 75 -20.31 -10.44 -12.12
CA VAL A 75 -18.87 -10.26 -12.33
C VAL A 75 -18.58 -10.40 -13.82
N ASN A 76 -17.81 -9.47 -14.38
CA ASN A 76 -17.32 -9.58 -15.75
C ASN A 76 -16.46 -10.86 -15.92
N PRO A 77 -16.85 -11.81 -16.79
CA PRO A 77 -16.09 -13.05 -16.99
C PRO A 77 -14.67 -12.81 -17.55
N ASP A 78 -14.44 -11.68 -18.21
CA ASP A 78 -13.15 -11.32 -18.80
C ASP A 78 -12.23 -10.56 -17.84
N ALA A 79 -12.65 -10.28 -16.59
CA ALA A 79 -11.90 -9.42 -15.67
C ALA A 79 -10.45 -9.87 -15.47
N LEU A 80 -10.25 -11.18 -15.37
CA LEU A 80 -8.93 -11.79 -15.23
C LEU A 80 -8.09 -11.66 -16.51
N LEU A 81 -8.67 -11.85 -17.69
CA LEU A 81 -7.99 -11.69 -18.97
C LEU A 81 -7.59 -10.23 -19.22
N GLN A 82 -8.43 -9.28 -18.81
CA GLN A 82 -8.13 -7.85 -18.87
C GLN A 82 -7.00 -7.46 -17.90
N ALA A 83 -6.98 -8.06 -16.71
CA ALA A 83 -5.90 -7.87 -15.75
C ALA A 83 -4.55 -8.36 -16.30
N ASP A 84 -4.54 -9.55 -16.90
CA ASP A 84 -3.36 -10.11 -17.56
C ASP A 84 -2.88 -9.21 -18.72
N LYS A 85 -3.81 -8.61 -19.48
CA LYS A 85 -3.49 -7.63 -20.53
C LYS A 85 -2.84 -6.38 -19.96
N ALA A 86 -3.36 -5.83 -18.87
CA ALA A 86 -2.79 -4.65 -18.21
C ALA A 86 -1.36 -4.88 -17.70
N ASP A 87 -1.08 -6.05 -17.14
CA ASP A 87 0.27 -6.42 -16.70
C ASP A 87 1.26 -6.51 -17.88
N ARG A 88 0.84 -7.10 -19.00
CA ARG A 88 1.66 -7.13 -20.23
C ARG A 88 1.95 -5.73 -20.77
N GLU A 89 0.96 -4.86 -20.80
CA GLU A 89 1.12 -3.48 -21.27
C GLU A 89 2.05 -2.67 -20.36
N ARG A 90 1.94 -2.85 -19.04
CA ARG A 90 2.85 -2.20 -18.08
C ARG A 90 4.29 -2.67 -18.30
N LYS A 91 4.51 -3.96 -18.51
CA LYS A 91 5.84 -4.53 -18.79
C LYS A 91 6.43 -4.02 -20.10
N ALA A 92 5.60 -3.86 -21.14
CA ALA A 92 6.03 -3.36 -22.45
C ALA A 92 6.47 -1.89 -22.42
N LYS A 93 5.90 -1.08 -21.53
CA LYS A 93 6.23 0.34 -21.37
C LYS A 93 7.51 0.61 -20.59
N LEU A 94 8.11 -0.39 -19.93
CA LEU A 94 9.35 -0.20 -19.17
C LEU A 94 10.54 0.10 -20.10
N PRO A 95 11.17 1.28 -20.00
CA PRO A 95 12.30 1.67 -20.83
C PRO A 95 13.53 0.83 -20.46
N GLY A 96 13.72 -0.29 -21.15
CA GLY A 96 14.86 -1.18 -20.96
C GLY A 96 14.63 -2.61 -21.46
N VAL A 97 13.42 -3.14 -21.28
CA VAL A 97 13.10 -4.51 -21.69
C VAL A 97 12.91 -4.62 -23.22
N ALA A 98 12.26 -3.63 -23.83
CA ALA A 98 12.09 -3.57 -25.29
C ALA A 98 13.41 -3.32 -26.05
N ALA A 99 14.34 -2.56 -25.44
CA ALA A 99 15.63 -2.24 -26.06
C ALA A 99 16.65 -3.38 -25.99
N GLY A 100 16.48 -4.35 -25.07
CA GLY A 100 17.31 -5.56 -24.98
C GLY A 100 16.89 -6.65 -25.98
N ALA A 101 15.58 -6.81 -26.21
CA ALA A 101 15.06 -7.82 -27.13
C ALA A 101 15.42 -7.54 -28.61
N ALA A 102 15.57 -6.27 -29.00
CA ALA A 102 15.95 -5.90 -30.37
C ALA A 102 17.44 -6.11 -30.69
N ARG A 103 18.32 -6.30 -29.70
CA ARG A 103 19.78 -6.41 -29.92
C ARG A 103 20.25 -7.82 -30.27
N HIS A 104 19.42 -8.85 -30.04
CA HIS A 104 19.79 -10.24 -30.32
C HIS A 104 19.38 -10.72 -31.72
N SER A 105 18.71 -9.88 -32.51
CA SER A 105 18.18 -10.26 -33.83
C SER A 105 19.07 -9.83 -35.01
N TYR A 106 20.24 -9.22 -34.76
CA TYR A 106 21.12 -8.64 -35.79
C TYR A 106 22.53 -9.27 -35.82
N SER A 107 22.69 -10.55 -35.41
CA SER A 107 23.97 -11.25 -35.47
C SER A 107 23.91 -12.59 -36.21
N ALA A 108 23.39 -12.59 -37.44
CA ALA A 108 23.49 -13.71 -38.38
C ALA A 108 23.78 -13.18 -39.79
#